data_AF-A0A1V6D9G0-F1
#
_entry.id   AF-A0A1V6D9G0-F1
#
_cell.length_a   1.000
_cell.length_b   1.000
_cell.length_c   1.000
_cell.angle_alpha   90.00
_cell.angle_beta   90.00
_cell.angle_gamma   90.00
#
_symmetry.space_group_name_H-M   'P 1'
#
loop_
_entity.id
_entity.type
_entity.pdbx_description
1 polymer ?
#
loop_
_entity_poly.entity_id
_entity_poly.type
_entity_poly.pdbx_seq_one_letter_code
_entity_poly.pdbx_strand_id
1 'polypeptide(L)'
;MIKLWIAVVFSCFCSVVLADAQGDYDVLFGREEAKVAAGRNANDAAAFAAKLLNAAKATGDQKDLQALLCEKAYEFGVKNISSFPTAIDAMKLLAQAVPNKKDQAQEKLLEVAQLSFARSSGAERKRMGEELVGLLVECADGQSAAKPAEAMALYRRALGVATAVGSDRTREIMDKIRRSGSALDAERRLAAMRAAVEAHPKDVRARTNLILAYLGEFDNPVEAAKLVTADLDERLRTYVSLSVKPVGGLDEGVCLELAYWYAELAEKTTPAGRGILFGRAKACCERYLEVHTAQDAARLKGTMLLEKVSKEATPVVGPVGAGLAKTLTLDLEKGVSMKLILIPSGKFLMGSPDDEKGRDPREGPQREVTISKPFYMGVYEVTQEQYVAVMGANPSEFKSRGGAVEKVLWNDAVEFCKRLSAKTAKTGKTVRLPTEAEWEYACRAGTKTRFSFGDDDADLHKYGNYADRTCSDPHQGKKDMDHSDGHDRTAPVGSFKPNAFELYDMHGNVWEWCNDRFVDSYANAETVDPTGPDSGNSRVLRGGSWNISPASCRSAYRHGIAPDRRASGVGFRVSVDSE
;
A
#
# COMPACT_ATOMS: atom_id res chain seq x y z
N MET A 1 -4.79 -11.15 -52.88
CA MET A 1 -5.00 -12.00 -51.70
C MET A 1 -3.85 -11.70 -50.73
N ILE A 2 -4.16 -11.09 -49.57
CA ILE A 2 -3.30 -10.97 -48.37
C ILE A 2 -2.08 -10.01 -48.44
N LYS A 3 -2.22 -8.92 -47.66
CA LYS A 3 -1.24 -8.19 -46.81
C LYS A 3 -0.12 -7.31 -47.42
N LEU A 4 0.14 -6.27 -46.61
CA LEU A 4 1.30 -5.39 -46.46
C LEU A 4 1.27 -4.05 -47.23
N TRP A 5 1.65 -3.00 -46.48
CA TRP A 5 1.96 -1.61 -46.84
C TRP A 5 1.00 -0.52 -46.31
N ILE A 6 0.96 -0.39 -44.98
CA ILE A 6 0.82 0.92 -44.30
C ILE A 6 1.95 0.98 -43.26
N ALA A 7 3.16 1.19 -43.73
CA ALA A 7 4.36 1.41 -42.91
C ALA A 7 5.45 2.13 -43.71
N VAL A 8 5.11 3.12 -44.54
CA VAL A 8 6.09 4.08 -45.11
C VAL A 8 5.35 5.36 -45.50
N VAL A 9 5.15 6.28 -44.58
CA VAL A 9 5.33 7.74 -44.76
C VAL A 9 5.40 8.29 -43.34
N PHE A 10 6.59 8.50 -42.79
CA PHE A 10 6.91 9.59 -41.86
C PHE A 10 8.38 9.45 -41.47
N SER A 11 9.25 9.92 -42.36
CA SER A 11 10.60 10.37 -42.00
C SER A 11 10.95 11.54 -42.90
N CYS A 12 11.49 12.58 -42.27
CA CYS A 12 12.01 13.84 -42.81
C CYS A 12 10.98 14.91 -43.20
N PHE A 13 10.64 15.79 -42.26
CA PHE A 13 11.06 17.20 -42.28
C PHE A 13 10.97 17.80 -40.86
N CYS A 14 12.06 18.41 -40.39
CA CYS A 14 12.16 19.14 -39.13
C CYS A 14 11.36 20.45 -39.20
N SER A 15 10.46 20.68 -38.23
CA SER A 15 10.10 21.99 -37.66
C SER A 15 9.19 21.74 -36.45
N VAL A 16 9.61 22.19 -35.28
CA VAL A 16 8.82 22.16 -34.04
C VAL A 16 7.62 23.08 -34.22
N VAL A 17 6.48 22.52 -34.61
CA VAL A 17 5.16 23.04 -34.25
C VAL A 17 4.69 22.09 -33.15
N LEU A 18 4.55 22.57 -31.93
CA LEU A 18 3.79 21.85 -30.90
C LEU A 18 2.37 21.71 -31.46
N ALA A 19 2.05 20.54 -32.01
CA ALA A 19 0.70 20.25 -32.44
C ALA A 19 -0.19 20.23 -31.19
N ASP A 20 -1.13 21.17 -31.11
CA ASP A 20 -2.22 21.13 -30.15
C ASP A 20 -3.07 19.89 -30.46
N ALA A 21 -3.36 19.07 -29.45
CA ALA A 21 -4.19 17.87 -29.58
C ALA A 21 -5.53 18.17 -30.28
N GLN A 22 -6.08 19.38 -30.06
CA GLN A 22 -7.29 19.83 -30.76
C GLN A 22 -7.04 20.03 -32.27
N GLY A 23 -5.90 20.59 -32.65
CA GLY A 23 -5.52 20.76 -34.06
C GLY A 23 -5.35 19.43 -34.79
N ASP A 24 -4.66 18.46 -34.16
CA ASP A 24 -4.50 17.12 -34.72
C ASP A 24 -5.86 16.41 -34.86
N TYR A 25 -6.72 16.53 -33.84
CA TYR A 25 -8.08 16.01 -33.89
C TYR A 25 -8.90 16.63 -35.04
N ASP A 26 -8.87 17.94 -35.21
CA ASP A 26 -9.64 18.65 -36.23
C ASP A 26 -9.22 18.24 -37.65
N VAL A 27 -7.91 18.05 -37.88
CA VAL A 27 -7.37 17.57 -39.15
C VAL A 27 -7.85 16.15 -39.46
N LEU A 28 -7.86 15.27 -38.46
CA LEU A 28 -8.18 13.85 -38.65
C LEU A 28 -9.70 13.58 -38.69
N PHE A 29 -10.47 14.27 -37.85
CA PHE A 29 -11.86 13.93 -37.55
C PHE A 29 -12.84 15.09 -37.70
N GLY A 30 -12.40 16.35 -37.74
CA GLY A 30 -13.29 17.52 -37.68
C GLY A 30 -14.35 17.58 -38.79
N ARG A 31 -14.00 17.18 -40.03
CA ARG A 31 -14.97 17.10 -41.14
C ARG A 31 -16.04 16.01 -40.93
N GLU A 32 -15.67 14.90 -40.31
CA GLU A 32 -16.58 13.79 -40.03
C GLU A 32 -17.43 14.09 -38.81
N GLU A 33 -16.86 14.68 -37.76
CA GLU A 33 -17.58 15.19 -36.59
C GLU A 33 -18.68 16.17 -37.03
N ALA A 34 -18.36 17.14 -37.89
CA ALA A 34 -19.34 18.10 -38.41
C ALA A 34 -20.50 17.42 -39.17
N LYS A 35 -20.21 16.37 -39.95
CA LYS A 35 -21.24 15.59 -40.65
C LYS A 35 -22.13 14.80 -39.68
N VAL A 36 -21.53 14.15 -38.70
CA VAL A 36 -22.23 13.38 -37.67
C VAL A 36 -23.08 14.29 -36.78
N ALA A 37 -22.57 15.47 -36.43
CA ALA A 37 -23.28 16.47 -35.63
C ALA A 37 -24.43 17.13 -36.39
N ALA A 38 -24.30 17.32 -37.70
CA ALA A 38 -25.38 17.83 -38.57
C ALA A 38 -26.46 16.77 -38.86
N GLY A 39 -26.10 15.48 -38.78
CA GLY A 39 -27.01 14.35 -38.91
C GLY A 39 -27.86 14.12 -37.66
N ARG A 40 -29.08 13.61 -37.82
CA ARG A 40 -29.95 13.17 -36.71
C ARG A 40 -29.89 11.67 -36.42
N ASN A 41 -28.99 10.95 -37.08
CA ASN A 41 -28.93 9.49 -37.03
C ASN A 41 -28.03 9.01 -35.87
N ALA A 42 -28.64 8.38 -34.87
CA ALA A 42 -27.94 7.85 -33.71
C ALA A 42 -26.96 6.71 -34.05
N ASN A 43 -27.11 6.05 -35.20
CA ASN A 43 -26.17 5.01 -35.65
C ASN A 43 -24.87 5.61 -36.20
N ASP A 44 -24.95 6.80 -36.82
CA ASP A 44 -23.76 7.50 -37.33
C ASP A 44 -22.90 8.01 -36.17
N ALA A 45 -23.53 8.49 -35.09
CA ALA A 45 -22.85 8.85 -33.85
C ALA A 45 -22.19 7.62 -33.17
N ALA A 46 -22.87 6.47 -33.14
CA ALA A 46 -22.32 5.24 -32.58
C ALA A 46 -21.10 4.74 -33.38
N ALA A 47 -21.19 4.73 -34.72
CA ALA A 47 -20.08 4.35 -35.60
C ALA A 47 -18.88 5.30 -35.43
N PHE A 48 -19.15 6.60 -35.32
CA PHE A 48 -18.10 7.61 -35.10
C PHE A 48 -17.44 7.45 -33.73
N ALA A 49 -18.21 7.22 -32.66
CA ALA A 49 -17.66 6.93 -31.34
C ALA A 49 -16.71 5.72 -31.34
N ALA A 50 -17.09 4.63 -32.02
CA ALA A 50 -16.24 3.44 -32.14
C ALA A 50 -14.95 3.72 -32.92
N LYS A 51 -15.03 4.55 -33.96
CA LYS A 51 -13.86 5.01 -34.72
C LYS A 51 -12.90 5.82 -33.86
N LEU A 52 -13.41 6.76 -33.07
CA LEU A 52 -12.63 7.57 -32.14
C LEU A 52 -11.95 6.73 -31.07
N LEU A 53 -12.65 5.73 -30.50
CA LEU A 53 -12.06 4.80 -29.55
C LEU A 53 -10.90 3.99 -30.17
N ASN A 54 -11.06 3.50 -31.40
CA ASN A 54 -10.00 2.78 -32.08
C ASN A 54 -8.80 3.68 -32.38
N ALA A 55 -9.04 4.94 -32.73
CA ALA A 55 -7.98 5.94 -32.89
C ALA A 55 -7.26 6.21 -31.56
N ALA A 56 -8.01 6.33 -30.46
CA ALA A 56 -7.45 6.51 -29.12
C ALA A 56 -6.55 5.32 -28.71
N LYS A 57 -6.95 4.10 -29.06
CA LYS A 57 -6.14 2.88 -28.82
C LYS A 57 -4.84 2.87 -29.65
N ALA A 58 -4.83 3.54 -30.80
CA ALA A 58 -3.71 3.57 -31.74
C ALA A 58 -2.75 4.75 -31.55
N THR A 59 -3.07 5.74 -30.71
CA THR A 59 -2.32 7.01 -30.60
C THR A 59 -0.92 6.87 -29.94
N GLY A 60 -0.62 5.72 -29.32
CA GLY A 60 0.69 5.45 -28.72
C GLY A 60 1.04 6.45 -27.60
N ASP A 61 2.09 7.24 -27.82
CA ASP A 61 2.68 8.17 -26.83
C ASP A 61 2.03 9.56 -26.82
N GLN A 62 1.13 9.89 -27.77
CA GLN A 62 0.44 11.18 -27.79
C GLN A 62 -0.71 11.23 -26.77
N LYS A 63 -0.38 11.42 -25.49
CA LYS A 63 -1.34 11.35 -24.38
C LYS A 63 -2.46 12.38 -24.43
N ASP A 64 -2.17 13.61 -24.85
CA ASP A 64 -3.19 14.66 -24.93
C ASP A 64 -4.22 14.38 -26.04
N LEU A 65 -3.76 13.90 -27.19
CA LEU A 65 -4.65 13.46 -28.29
C LEU A 65 -5.42 12.20 -27.90
N GLN A 66 -4.78 11.24 -27.22
CA GLN A 66 -5.45 10.06 -26.69
C GLN A 66 -6.56 10.44 -25.69
N ALA A 67 -6.30 11.43 -24.81
CA ALA A 67 -7.28 11.95 -23.86
C ALA A 67 -8.49 12.54 -24.58
N LEU A 68 -8.25 13.43 -25.55
CA LEU A 68 -9.29 14.10 -26.32
C LEU A 68 -10.13 13.10 -27.13
N LEU A 69 -9.49 12.12 -27.75
CA LEU A 69 -10.20 11.06 -28.49
C LEU A 69 -11.08 10.20 -27.57
N CYS A 70 -10.63 9.89 -26.34
CA CYS A 70 -11.45 9.19 -25.36
C CYS A 70 -12.67 10.03 -24.92
N GLU A 71 -12.46 11.33 -24.65
CA GLU A 71 -13.54 12.24 -24.27
C GLU A 71 -14.59 12.39 -25.38
N LYS A 72 -14.14 12.58 -26.63
CA LYS A 72 -15.02 12.65 -27.80
C LYS A 72 -15.74 11.31 -28.05
N ALA A 73 -15.04 10.19 -27.92
CA ALA A 73 -15.66 8.86 -28.04
C ALA A 73 -16.77 8.66 -26.99
N TYR A 74 -16.56 9.14 -25.77
CA TYR A 74 -17.60 9.15 -24.73
C TYR A 74 -18.79 10.04 -25.10
N GLU A 75 -18.54 11.31 -25.48
CA GLU A 75 -19.59 12.28 -25.83
C GLU A 75 -20.52 11.78 -26.94
N PHE A 76 -19.97 11.13 -27.97
CA PHE A 76 -20.78 10.53 -29.03
C PHE A 76 -21.36 9.18 -28.61
N GLY A 77 -20.63 8.39 -27.82
CA GLY A 77 -21.04 7.06 -27.37
C GLY A 77 -22.23 7.07 -26.40
N VAL A 78 -22.42 8.12 -25.62
CA VAL A 78 -23.58 8.24 -24.71
C VAL A 78 -24.88 8.65 -25.41
N LYS A 79 -24.83 9.07 -26.68
CA LYS A 79 -26.03 9.49 -27.45
C LYS A 79 -26.92 8.31 -27.85
N ASN A 80 -26.38 7.10 -27.90
CA ASN A 80 -27.10 5.88 -28.26
C ASN A 80 -26.81 4.76 -27.27
N ILE A 81 -27.84 4.02 -26.86
CA ILE A 81 -27.72 2.92 -25.90
C ILE A 81 -26.79 1.84 -26.43
N SER A 82 -26.86 1.55 -27.74
CA SER A 82 -26.00 0.52 -28.37
C SER A 82 -24.51 0.87 -28.35
N SER A 83 -24.14 2.13 -28.11
CA SER A 83 -22.75 2.59 -28.01
C SER A 83 -22.28 2.84 -26.57
N PHE A 84 -23.08 2.52 -25.56
CA PHE A 84 -22.63 2.58 -24.16
C PHE A 84 -21.37 1.75 -23.88
N PRO A 85 -21.18 0.53 -24.43
CA PRO A 85 -19.91 -0.18 -24.29
C PRO A 85 -18.71 0.60 -24.82
N THR A 86 -18.90 1.36 -25.90
CA THR A 86 -17.83 2.22 -26.47
C THR A 86 -17.50 3.38 -25.54
N ALA A 87 -18.51 4.03 -24.96
CA ALA A 87 -18.30 5.10 -23.99
C ALA A 87 -17.62 4.60 -22.70
N ILE A 88 -17.99 3.41 -22.23
CA ILE A 88 -17.35 2.73 -21.09
C ILE A 88 -15.88 2.42 -21.41
N ASP A 89 -15.59 1.79 -22.54
CA ASP A 89 -14.22 1.48 -22.94
C ASP A 89 -13.36 2.73 -23.12
N ALA A 90 -13.94 3.82 -23.62
CA ALA A 90 -13.26 5.10 -23.77
C ALA A 90 -12.85 5.70 -22.42
N MET A 91 -13.73 5.67 -21.41
CA MET A 91 -13.38 6.19 -20.09
C MET A 91 -12.45 5.25 -19.31
N LYS A 92 -12.57 3.92 -19.48
CA LYS A 92 -11.57 2.96 -18.96
C LYS A 92 -10.19 3.24 -19.55
N LEU A 93 -10.12 3.51 -20.86
CA LEU A 93 -8.87 3.88 -21.52
C LEU A 93 -8.34 5.23 -21.02
N LEU A 94 -9.20 6.24 -20.86
CA LEU A 94 -8.82 7.56 -20.32
C LEU A 94 -8.21 7.43 -18.92
N ALA A 95 -8.88 6.71 -18.02
CA ALA A 95 -8.42 6.49 -16.64
C ALA A 95 -7.06 5.77 -16.58
N GLN A 96 -6.78 4.88 -17.54
CA GLN A 96 -5.52 4.15 -17.63
C GLN A 96 -4.40 4.96 -18.30
N ALA A 97 -4.74 5.73 -19.33
CA ALA A 97 -3.77 6.43 -20.15
C ALA A 97 -3.34 7.79 -19.56
N VAL A 98 -4.21 8.42 -18.78
CA VAL A 98 -4.09 9.83 -18.35
C VAL A 98 -4.46 9.93 -16.86
N PRO A 99 -3.52 9.62 -15.93
CA PRO A 99 -3.81 9.48 -14.50
C PRO A 99 -4.45 10.72 -13.83
N ASN A 100 -4.06 11.93 -14.26
CA ASN A 100 -4.65 13.18 -13.76
C ASN A 100 -6.12 13.40 -14.16
N LYS A 101 -6.65 12.62 -15.12
CA LYS A 101 -8.06 12.61 -15.51
C LYS A 101 -8.84 11.40 -14.96
N LYS A 102 -8.22 10.59 -14.09
CA LYS A 102 -8.82 9.36 -13.55
C LYS A 102 -10.15 9.62 -12.84
N ASP A 103 -10.22 10.61 -11.95
CA ASP A 103 -11.44 10.92 -11.19
C ASP A 103 -12.58 11.36 -12.13
N GLN A 104 -12.27 12.21 -13.10
CA GLN A 104 -13.22 12.64 -14.14
C GLN A 104 -13.72 11.45 -14.97
N ALA A 105 -12.83 10.53 -15.34
CA ALA A 105 -13.18 9.32 -16.08
C ALA A 105 -14.05 8.37 -15.24
N GLN A 106 -13.79 8.23 -13.95
CA GLN A 106 -14.59 7.42 -13.03
C GLN A 106 -16.00 7.99 -12.85
N GLU A 107 -16.15 9.31 -12.73
CA GLU A 107 -17.47 9.96 -12.67
C GLU A 107 -18.29 9.69 -13.94
N LYS A 108 -17.68 9.89 -15.11
CA LYS A 108 -18.30 9.62 -16.42
C LYS A 108 -18.65 8.14 -16.64
N LEU A 109 -17.78 7.22 -16.17
CA LEU A 109 -18.04 5.77 -16.16
C LEU A 109 -19.29 5.44 -15.34
N LEU A 110 -19.37 6.03 -14.15
CA LEU A 110 -20.48 5.80 -13.25
C LEU A 110 -21.79 6.32 -13.84
N GLU A 111 -21.77 7.48 -14.51
CA GLU A 111 -22.93 8.04 -15.22
C GLU A 111 -23.42 7.11 -16.35
N VAL A 112 -22.53 6.70 -17.26
CA VAL A 112 -22.93 5.84 -18.38
C VAL A 112 -23.38 4.46 -17.93
N ALA A 113 -22.75 3.87 -16.90
CA ALA A 113 -23.18 2.61 -16.32
C ALA A 113 -24.60 2.71 -15.71
N GLN A 114 -24.93 3.84 -15.08
CA GLN A 114 -26.27 4.08 -14.55
C GLN A 114 -27.32 4.22 -15.64
N LEU A 115 -27.00 4.96 -16.70
CA LEU A 115 -27.87 5.08 -17.88
C LEU A 115 -28.07 3.72 -18.57
N SER A 116 -27.00 2.93 -18.67
CA SER A 116 -27.03 1.57 -19.23
C SER A 116 -27.95 0.66 -18.43
N PHE A 117 -27.78 0.65 -17.10
CA PHE A 117 -28.64 -0.11 -16.20
C PHE A 117 -30.10 0.33 -16.29
N ALA A 118 -30.38 1.63 -16.24
CA ALA A 118 -31.73 2.16 -16.25
C ALA A 118 -32.51 1.84 -17.54
N ARG A 119 -31.82 1.74 -18.68
CA ARG A 119 -32.42 1.50 -20.00
C ARG A 119 -32.41 0.03 -20.43
N SER A 120 -31.72 -0.83 -19.69
CA SER A 120 -31.64 -2.27 -19.96
C SER A 120 -32.84 -3.04 -19.41
N SER A 121 -33.11 -4.23 -19.97
CA SER A 121 -34.17 -5.14 -19.49
C SER A 121 -33.73 -6.61 -19.54
N GLY A 122 -34.47 -7.50 -18.88
CA GLY A 122 -34.20 -8.94 -18.90
C GLY A 122 -32.78 -9.32 -18.44
N ALA A 123 -32.14 -10.25 -19.15
CA ALA A 123 -30.79 -10.73 -18.84
C ALA A 123 -29.71 -9.64 -18.93
N GLU A 124 -29.88 -8.67 -19.84
CA GLU A 124 -28.96 -7.55 -20.01
C GLU A 124 -28.99 -6.62 -18.79
N ARG A 125 -30.17 -6.43 -18.18
CA ARG A 125 -30.31 -5.63 -16.95
C ARG A 125 -29.56 -6.22 -15.78
N LYS A 126 -29.55 -7.55 -15.65
CA LYS A 126 -28.73 -8.21 -14.64
C LYS A 126 -27.25 -7.93 -14.86
N ARG A 127 -26.75 -8.13 -16.09
CA ARG A 127 -25.35 -7.87 -16.45
C ARG A 127 -24.93 -6.41 -16.19
N MET A 128 -25.72 -5.45 -16.66
CA MET A 128 -25.45 -4.02 -16.45
C MET A 128 -25.54 -3.63 -14.97
N GLY A 129 -26.45 -4.27 -14.23
CA GLY A 129 -26.55 -4.08 -12.78
C GLY A 129 -25.31 -4.57 -12.03
N GLU A 130 -24.75 -5.73 -12.38
CA GLU A 130 -23.51 -6.23 -11.77
C GLU A 130 -22.31 -5.30 -12.05
N GLU A 131 -22.20 -4.79 -13.28
CA GLU A 131 -21.14 -3.82 -13.64
C GLU A 131 -21.30 -2.50 -12.86
N LEU A 132 -22.53 -1.99 -12.77
CA LEU A 132 -22.82 -0.79 -11.98
C LEU A 132 -22.56 -0.99 -10.48
N VAL A 133 -22.89 -2.16 -9.92
CA VAL A 133 -22.55 -2.51 -8.54
C VAL A 133 -21.04 -2.48 -8.32
N GLY A 134 -20.27 -3.04 -9.25
CA GLY A 134 -18.82 -2.99 -9.21
C GLY A 134 -18.26 -1.58 -9.16
N LEU A 135 -18.68 -0.73 -10.08
CA LEU A 135 -18.22 0.66 -10.14
C LEU A 135 -18.61 1.45 -8.89
N LEU A 136 -19.84 1.27 -8.38
CA LEU A 136 -20.29 1.94 -7.16
C LEU A 136 -19.47 1.53 -5.93
N VAL A 137 -19.15 0.23 -5.80
CA VAL A 137 -18.32 -0.27 -4.69
C VAL A 137 -16.88 0.21 -4.82
N GLU A 138 -16.30 0.18 -6.02
CA GLU A 138 -14.94 0.67 -6.27
C GLU A 138 -14.81 2.17 -5.94
N CYS A 139 -15.76 2.98 -6.41
CA CYS A 139 -15.81 4.41 -6.09
C CYS A 139 -16.03 4.66 -4.59
N ALA A 140 -16.84 3.84 -3.92
CA ALA A 140 -17.06 3.93 -2.48
C ALA A 140 -15.80 3.57 -1.68
N ASP A 141 -15.13 2.48 -2.05
CA ASP A 141 -13.91 2.00 -1.40
C ASP A 141 -12.79 3.06 -1.54
N GLY A 142 -12.61 3.62 -2.73
CA GLY A 142 -11.60 4.64 -3.02
C GLY A 142 -11.73 5.92 -2.20
N GLN A 143 -12.93 6.30 -1.76
CA GLN A 143 -13.15 7.49 -0.94
C GLN A 143 -13.59 7.21 0.51
N SER A 144 -13.67 5.95 0.91
CA SER A 144 -14.19 5.53 2.22
C SER A 144 -13.43 6.13 3.41
N ALA A 145 -12.12 6.36 3.25
CA ALA A 145 -11.27 6.97 4.27
C ALA A 145 -11.38 8.50 4.31
N ALA A 146 -11.44 9.16 3.13
CA ALA A 146 -11.42 10.63 3.05
C ALA A 146 -12.82 11.24 3.19
N LYS A 147 -13.85 10.51 2.73
CA LYS A 147 -15.24 10.98 2.62
C LYS A 147 -16.23 9.86 2.97
N PRO A 148 -16.27 9.42 4.24
CA PRO A 148 -17.08 8.26 4.65
C PRO A 148 -18.58 8.45 4.40
N ALA A 149 -19.09 9.69 4.43
CA ALA A 149 -20.49 9.99 4.10
C ALA A 149 -20.80 9.77 2.60
N GLU A 150 -19.91 10.20 1.70
CA GLU A 150 -20.05 9.99 0.25
C GLU A 150 -19.90 8.50 -0.09
N ALA A 151 -18.93 7.81 0.52
CA ALA A 151 -18.79 6.36 0.38
C ALA A 151 -20.03 5.59 0.87
N MET A 152 -20.60 5.98 2.01
CA MET A 152 -21.85 5.41 2.52
C MET A 152 -23.02 5.57 1.53
N ALA A 153 -23.14 6.75 0.90
CA ALA A 153 -24.17 6.99 -0.11
C ALA A 153 -24.00 6.07 -1.32
N LEU A 154 -22.76 5.88 -1.79
CA LEU A 154 -22.45 4.95 -2.87
C LEU A 154 -22.70 3.49 -2.50
N TYR A 155 -22.33 3.02 -1.31
CA TYR A 155 -22.64 1.66 -0.89
C TYR A 155 -24.15 1.40 -0.80
N ARG A 156 -24.92 2.36 -0.30
CA ARG A 156 -26.40 2.25 -0.27
C ARG A 156 -26.98 2.17 -1.67
N ARG A 157 -26.44 2.97 -2.60
CA ARG A 157 -26.83 2.91 -4.00
C ARG A 157 -26.46 1.58 -4.63
N ALA A 158 -25.27 1.05 -4.35
CA ALA A 158 -24.81 -0.26 -4.78
C ALA A 158 -25.75 -1.35 -4.26
N LEU A 159 -26.15 -1.28 -2.99
CA LEU A 159 -27.08 -2.23 -2.38
C LEU A 159 -28.46 -2.21 -3.08
N GLY A 160 -28.96 -1.01 -3.42
CA GLY A 160 -30.20 -0.86 -4.16
C GLY A 160 -30.15 -1.54 -5.53
N VAL A 161 -29.07 -1.33 -6.29
CA VAL A 161 -28.88 -1.99 -7.59
C VAL A 161 -28.68 -3.50 -7.44
N ALA A 162 -27.83 -3.93 -6.50
CA ALA A 162 -27.54 -5.33 -6.22
C ALA A 162 -28.80 -6.12 -5.85
N THR A 163 -29.66 -5.54 -5.01
CA THR A 163 -30.95 -6.13 -4.63
C THR A 163 -31.89 -6.22 -5.84
N ALA A 164 -31.94 -5.16 -6.67
CA ALA A 164 -32.82 -5.12 -7.85
C ALA A 164 -32.47 -6.17 -8.91
N VAL A 165 -31.21 -6.61 -8.99
CA VAL A 165 -30.76 -7.61 -9.97
C VAL A 165 -30.50 -9.01 -9.38
N GLY A 166 -30.69 -9.18 -8.07
CA GLY A 166 -30.36 -10.43 -7.38
C GLY A 166 -28.86 -10.77 -7.46
N SER A 167 -28.01 -9.79 -7.16
CA SER A 167 -26.56 -9.95 -7.16
C SER A 167 -26.07 -10.70 -5.92
N ASP A 168 -25.10 -11.59 -6.12
CA ASP A 168 -24.43 -12.33 -5.04
C ASP A 168 -23.59 -11.39 -4.14
N ARG A 169 -23.31 -10.17 -4.59
CA ARG A 169 -22.56 -9.14 -3.84
C ARG A 169 -23.38 -8.42 -2.78
N THR A 170 -24.68 -8.70 -2.67
CA THR A 170 -25.56 -8.06 -1.69
C THR A 170 -25.04 -8.18 -0.26
N ARG A 171 -24.50 -9.35 0.12
CA ARG A 171 -23.92 -9.57 1.47
C ARG A 171 -22.66 -8.75 1.72
N GLU A 172 -21.73 -8.75 0.76
CA GLU A 172 -20.50 -7.95 0.79
C GLU A 172 -20.81 -6.46 1.03
N ILE A 173 -21.78 -5.92 0.30
CA ILE A 173 -22.16 -4.51 0.39
C ILE A 173 -22.80 -4.20 1.75
N MET A 174 -23.65 -5.08 2.29
CA MET A 174 -24.22 -4.90 3.63
C MET A 174 -23.14 -4.86 4.73
N ASP A 175 -22.11 -5.69 4.62
CA ASP A 175 -21.00 -5.67 5.57
C ASP A 175 -20.14 -4.41 5.43
N LYS A 176 -19.92 -3.91 4.19
CA LYS A 176 -19.28 -2.61 3.95
C LYS A 176 -20.09 -1.45 4.55
N ILE A 177 -21.43 -1.46 4.40
CA ILE A 177 -22.33 -0.48 5.05
C ILE A 177 -22.22 -0.55 6.57
N ARG A 178 -22.21 -1.74 7.17
CA ARG A 178 -22.10 -1.89 8.63
C ARG A 178 -20.79 -1.28 9.16
N ARG A 179 -19.67 -1.59 8.51
CA ARG A 179 -18.35 -1.07 8.89
C ARG A 179 -18.26 0.45 8.72
N SER A 180 -18.68 0.95 7.56
CA SER A 180 -18.69 2.39 7.28
C SER A 180 -19.63 3.15 8.23
N GLY A 181 -20.72 2.53 8.69
CA GLY A 181 -21.62 3.09 9.70
C GLY A 181 -20.92 3.35 11.04
N SER A 182 -20.13 2.39 11.53
CA SER A 182 -19.37 2.54 12.77
C SER A 182 -18.34 3.68 12.69
N ALA A 183 -17.66 3.84 11.55
CA ALA A 183 -16.71 4.92 11.35
C ALA A 183 -17.41 6.29 11.33
N LEU A 184 -18.54 6.39 10.62
CA LEU A 184 -19.35 7.61 10.56
C LEU A 184 -19.92 7.99 11.94
N ASP A 185 -20.32 7.00 12.75
CA ASP A 185 -20.80 7.24 14.11
C ASP A 185 -19.67 7.73 15.04
N ALA A 186 -18.45 7.21 14.87
CA ALA A 186 -17.27 7.71 15.59
C ALA A 186 -16.93 9.16 15.21
N GLU A 187 -16.93 9.50 13.93
CA GLU A 187 -16.73 10.88 13.46
C GLU A 187 -17.81 11.84 13.96
N ARG A 188 -19.09 11.44 13.88
CA ARG A 188 -20.21 12.24 14.40
C ARG A 188 -20.07 12.49 15.89
N ARG A 189 -19.67 11.47 16.66
CA ARG A 189 -19.43 11.63 18.08
C ARG A 189 -18.24 12.56 18.35
N LEU A 190 -17.14 12.43 17.62
CA LEU A 190 -16.01 13.35 17.73
C LEU A 190 -16.42 14.80 17.44
N ALA A 191 -17.18 15.02 16.36
CA ALA A 191 -17.72 16.33 16.00
C ALA A 191 -18.64 16.87 17.09
N ALA A 192 -19.52 16.05 17.66
CA ALA A 192 -20.38 16.44 18.77
C ALA A 192 -19.59 16.81 20.03
N MET A 193 -18.53 16.06 20.36
CA MET A 193 -17.65 16.36 21.50
C MET A 193 -16.88 17.67 21.28
N ARG A 194 -16.38 17.93 20.06
CA ARG A 194 -15.76 19.22 19.69
C ARG A 194 -16.74 20.38 19.84
N ALA A 195 -17.93 20.25 19.26
CA ALA A 195 -18.96 21.28 19.34
C ALA A 195 -19.40 21.55 20.79
N ALA A 196 -19.47 20.53 21.64
CA ALA A 196 -19.79 20.70 23.05
C ALA A 196 -18.73 21.52 23.81
N VAL A 197 -17.44 21.26 23.53
CA VAL A 197 -16.32 22.03 24.12
C VAL A 197 -16.28 23.45 23.60
N GLU A 198 -16.56 23.66 22.31
CA GLU A 198 -16.62 24.99 21.70
C GLU A 198 -17.79 25.83 22.24
N ALA A 199 -18.97 25.22 22.40
CA ALA A 199 -20.15 25.87 22.95
C ALA A 199 -20.01 26.19 24.45
N HIS A 200 -19.27 25.36 25.19
CA HIS A 200 -19.06 25.53 26.64
C HIS A 200 -17.57 25.45 27.00
N PRO A 201 -16.76 26.47 26.68
CA PRO A 201 -15.31 26.42 26.86
C PRO A 201 -14.85 26.29 28.32
N LYS A 202 -15.74 26.47 29.31
CA LYS A 202 -15.44 26.30 30.75
C LYS A 202 -15.85 24.92 31.29
N ASP A 203 -16.46 24.06 30.47
CA ASP A 203 -16.85 22.71 30.88
C ASP A 203 -15.63 21.78 30.87
N VAL A 204 -15.00 21.66 32.04
CA VAL A 204 -13.84 20.79 32.29
C VAL A 204 -14.15 19.33 31.95
N ARG A 205 -15.38 18.86 32.18
CA ARG A 205 -15.76 17.47 31.96
C ARG A 205 -15.88 17.16 30.46
N ALA A 206 -16.52 18.04 29.70
CA ALA A 206 -16.60 17.91 28.25
C ALA A 206 -15.19 17.90 27.62
N ARG A 207 -14.31 18.81 28.08
CA ARG A 207 -12.92 18.90 27.62
C ARG A 207 -12.12 17.64 27.97
N THR A 208 -12.25 17.14 29.20
CA THR A 208 -11.62 15.90 29.64
C THR A 208 -12.06 14.71 28.79
N ASN A 209 -13.36 14.57 28.53
CA ASN A 209 -13.86 13.49 27.68
C ASN A 209 -13.28 13.56 26.26
N LEU A 210 -13.15 14.76 25.68
CA LEU A 210 -12.57 14.94 24.35
C LEU A 210 -11.06 14.61 24.33
N ILE A 211 -10.31 15.00 25.37
CA ILE A 211 -8.90 14.60 25.57
C ILE A 211 -8.77 13.07 25.60
N LEU A 212 -9.60 12.41 26.40
CA LEU A 212 -9.57 10.95 26.53
C LEU A 212 -9.94 10.25 25.22
N ALA A 213 -10.92 10.78 24.48
CA ALA A 213 -11.27 10.27 23.17
C ALA A 213 -10.12 10.39 22.18
N TYR A 214 -9.40 11.52 22.17
CA TYR A 214 -8.21 11.69 21.34
C TYR A 214 -7.08 10.74 21.71
N LEU A 215 -6.78 10.56 22.99
CA LEU A 215 -5.69 9.67 23.40
C LEU A 215 -6.01 8.19 23.21
N GLY A 216 -7.27 7.82 23.44
CA GLY A 216 -7.71 6.43 23.39
C GLY A 216 -8.22 6.03 22.03
N GLU A 217 -9.28 6.66 21.55
CA GLU A 217 -10.03 6.13 20.40
C GLU A 217 -9.53 6.64 19.05
N PHE A 218 -9.07 7.90 19.00
CA PHE A 218 -8.63 8.54 17.75
C PHE A 218 -7.10 8.64 17.63
N ASP A 219 -6.36 8.13 18.61
CA ASP A 219 -4.89 8.09 18.67
C ASP A 219 -4.18 9.41 18.27
N ASN A 220 -4.69 10.54 18.76
CA ASN A 220 -4.23 11.89 18.40
C ASN A 220 -3.82 12.73 19.63
N PRO A 221 -2.64 12.47 20.22
CA PRO A 221 -2.15 13.19 21.41
C PRO A 221 -1.88 14.67 21.15
N VAL A 222 -1.63 15.07 19.89
CA VAL A 222 -1.42 16.48 19.51
C VAL A 222 -2.69 17.29 19.71
N GLU A 223 -3.83 16.79 19.22
CA GLU A 223 -5.13 17.44 19.45
C GLU A 223 -5.55 17.38 20.92
N ALA A 224 -5.22 16.30 21.63
CA ALA A 224 -5.43 16.21 23.08
C ALA A 224 -4.67 17.32 23.84
N ALA A 225 -3.41 17.58 23.46
CA ALA A 225 -2.57 18.59 24.12
C ALA A 225 -3.08 20.02 23.91
N LYS A 226 -3.72 20.33 22.77
CA LYS A 226 -4.34 21.65 22.52
C LYS A 226 -5.47 21.98 23.49
N LEU A 227 -6.07 20.96 24.09
CA LEU A 227 -7.15 21.10 25.06
C LEU A 227 -6.65 21.23 26.50
N VAL A 228 -5.34 21.22 26.73
CA VAL A 228 -4.78 21.35 28.07
C VAL A 228 -4.88 22.79 28.57
N THR A 229 -5.50 22.98 29.71
CA THR A 229 -5.74 24.28 30.34
C THR A 229 -5.52 24.20 31.86
N ALA A 230 -5.39 25.34 32.54
CA ALA A 230 -5.01 25.40 33.96
C ALA A 230 -6.05 24.79 34.94
N ASP A 231 -7.31 24.71 34.53
CA ASP A 231 -8.45 24.14 35.28
C ASP A 231 -8.54 22.60 35.19
N LEU A 232 -7.68 21.94 34.41
CA LEU A 232 -7.59 20.48 34.39
C LEU A 232 -6.81 19.91 35.57
N ASP A 233 -7.13 18.66 35.91
CA ASP A 233 -6.37 17.84 36.86
C ASP A 233 -4.86 17.85 36.54
N GLU A 234 -4.03 17.88 37.59
CA GLU A 234 -2.57 17.99 37.47
C GLU A 234 -1.95 16.84 36.67
N ARG A 235 -2.48 15.61 36.80
CA ARG A 235 -1.98 14.46 36.05
C ARG A 235 -2.31 14.62 34.57
N LEU A 236 -3.51 15.09 34.22
CA LEU A 236 -3.85 15.38 32.83
C LEU A 236 -2.97 16.49 32.25
N ARG A 237 -2.76 17.60 32.96
CA ARG A 237 -1.91 18.70 32.49
C ARG A 237 -0.48 18.24 32.21
N THR A 238 0.05 17.40 33.09
CA THR A 238 1.42 16.88 32.99
C THR A 238 1.54 15.85 31.86
N TYR A 239 0.77 14.76 31.93
CA TYR A 239 1.00 13.62 31.07
C TYR A 239 0.43 13.77 29.66
N VAL A 240 -0.64 14.55 29.45
CA VAL A 240 -1.13 14.84 28.09
C VAL A 240 -0.07 15.63 27.32
N SER A 241 0.60 16.59 27.96
CA SER A 241 1.70 17.34 27.32
C SER A 241 2.89 16.45 26.97
N LEU A 242 3.19 15.47 27.81
CA LEU A 242 4.25 14.48 27.56
C LEU A 242 3.86 13.45 26.49
N SER A 243 2.57 13.17 26.32
CA SER A 243 2.05 12.20 25.33
C SER A 243 2.32 12.56 23.86
N VAL A 244 2.64 13.83 23.60
CA VAL A 244 2.99 14.35 22.27
C VAL A 244 4.42 13.97 21.88
N LYS A 245 5.30 13.78 22.88
CA LYS A 245 6.70 13.46 22.62
C LYS A 245 6.81 12.03 22.11
N PRO A 246 7.63 11.77 21.08
CA PRO A 246 7.95 10.41 20.68
C PRO A 246 8.65 9.69 21.84
N VAL A 247 8.34 8.41 22.03
CA VAL A 247 8.82 7.62 23.19
C VAL A 247 10.34 7.63 23.32
N GLY A 248 11.08 7.61 22.20
CA GLY A 248 12.54 7.69 22.19
C GLY A 248 13.13 9.00 22.73
N GLY A 249 12.33 10.07 22.79
CA GLY A 249 12.71 11.38 23.31
C GLY A 249 12.21 11.66 24.74
N LEU A 250 11.72 10.63 25.44
CA LEU A 250 11.31 10.74 26.85
C LEU A 250 12.49 10.43 27.78
N ASP A 251 12.56 11.15 28.90
CA ASP A 251 13.49 10.85 29.98
C ASP A 251 13.14 9.51 30.65
N GLU A 252 14.15 8.82 31.17
CA GLU A 252 14.01 7.50 31.79
C GLU A 252 12.88 7.41 32.82
N GLY A 253 12.88 8.30 33.83
CA GLY A 253 11.83 8.32 34.85
C GLY A 253 10.44 8.66 34.29
N VAL A 254 10.39 9.43 33.20
CA VAL A 254 9.14 9.80 32.54
C VAL A 254 8.52 8.63 31.77
N CYS A 255 9.34 7.76 31.17
CA CYS A 255 8.87 6.54 30.50
C CYS A 255 8.04 5.67 31.44
N LEU A 256 8.55 5.37 32.64
CA LEU A 256 7.84 4.51 33.58
C LEU A 256 6.54 5.15 34.08
N GLU A 257 6.59 6.44 34.42
CA GLU A 257 5.42 7.22 34.87
C GLU A 257 4.31 7.26 33.81
N LEU A 258 4.66 7.56 32.56
CA LEU A 258 3.71 7.55 31.44
C LEU A 258 3.14 6.15 31.19
N ALA A 259 3.96 5.11 31.32
CA ALA A 259 3.49 3.74 31.15
C ALA A 259 2.37 3.40 32.15
N TYR A 260 2.59 3.73 33.43
CA TYR A 260 1.57 3.53 34.47
C TYR A 260 0.32 4.36 34.23
N TRP A 261 0.48 5.63 33.83
CA TRP A 261 -0.65 6.50 33.56
C TRP A 261 -1.50 5.99 32.39
N TYR A 262 -0.88 5.56 31.29
CA TYR A 262 -1.59 4.97 30.16
C TYR A 262 -2.29 3.66 30.52
N ALA A 263 -1.66 2.80 31.31
CA ALA A 263 -2.29 1.56 31.79
C ALA A 263 -3.52 1.86 32.68
N GLU A 264 -3.44 2.87 33.54
CA GLU A 264 -4.57 3.30 34.38
C GLU A 264 -5.72 3.88 33.54
N LEU A 265 -5.40 4.67 32.51
CA LEU A 265 -6.37 5.20 31.55
C LEU A 265 -7.07 4.09 30.77
N ALA A 266 -6.34 3.06 30.34
CA ALA A 266 -6.86 1.94 29.57
C ALA A 266 -7.92 1.14 30.34
N GLU A 267 -7.83 1.08 31.67
CA GLU A 267 -8.83 0.42 32.51
C GLU A 267 -10.16 1.20 32.56
N LYS A 268 -10.12 2.52 32.34
CA LYS A 268 -11.27 3.43 32.49
C LYS A 268 -11.95 3.83 31.17
N THR A 269 -11.44 3.37 30.02
CA THR A 269 -11.87 3.81 28.69
C THR A 269 -12.78 2.79 27.97
N THR A 270 -13.24 3.11 26.77
CA THR A 270 -14.04 2.20 25.92
C THR A 270 -13.19 1.01 25.42
N PRO A 271 -13.80 -0.11 25.03
CA PRO A 271 -13.05 -1.24 24.47
C PRO A 271 -12.15 -0.86 23.28
N ALA A 272 -12.59 0.07 22.43
CA ALA A 272 -11.82 0.58 21.31
C ALA A 272 -10.57 1.37 21.77
N GLY A 273 -10.72 2.26 22.76
CA GLY A 273 -9.59 3.05 23.27
C GLY A 273 -8.64 2.26 24.18
N ARG A 274 -9.09 1.15 24.76
CA ARG A 274 -8.32 0.33 25.70
C ARG A 274 -7.08 -0.25 25.04
N GLY A 275 -7.22 -0.75 23.81
CA GLY A 275 -6.10 -1.32 23.04
C GLY A 275 -5.00 -0.32 22.76
N ILE A 276 -5.36 0.87 22.26
CA ILE A 276 -4.43 1.95 21.93
C ILE A 276 -3.66 2.42 23.18
N LEU A 277 -4.36 2.59 24.31
CA LEU A 277 -3.74 3.03 25.57
C LEU A 277 -2.81 1.97 26.18
N PHE A 278 -3.19 0.69 26.20
CA PHE A 278 -2.27 -0.37 26.63
C PHE A 278 -1.07 -0.49 25.71
N GLY A 279 -1.27 -0.28 24.42
CA GLY A 279 -0.19 -0.17 23.47
C GLY A 279 0.81 0.94 23.85
N ARG A 280 0.33 2.17 24.06
CA ARG A 280 1.20 3.29 24.48
C ARG A 280 1.94 2.99 25.79
N ALA A 281 1.27 2.34 26.73
CA ALA A 281 1.88 1.87 27.98
C ALA A 281 3.03 0.88 27.71
N LYS A 282 2.80 -0.08 26.83
CA LYS A 282 3.81 -1.09 26.42
C LYS A 282 5.06 -0.43 25.85
N ALA A 283 4.91 0.48 24.88
CA ALA A 283 6.04 1.17 24.26
C ALA A 283 6.89 1.94 25.28
N CYS A 284 6.24 2.60 26.25
CA CYS A 284 6.93 3.31 27.32
C CYS A 284 7.68 2.35 28.27
N CYS A 285 7.10 1.18 28.60
CA CYS A 285 7.78 0.14 29.37
C CYS A 285 9.00 -0.44 28.65
N GLU A 286 8.87 -0.76 27.36
CA GLU A 286 9.97 -1.29 26.55
C GLU A 286 11.13 -0.29 26.52
N ARG A 287 10.84 0.99 26.28
CA ARG A 287 11.86 2.04 26.32
C ARG A 287 12.50 2.19 27.69
N TYR A 288 11.70 2.17 28.76
CA TYR A 288 12.24 2.24 30.13
C TYR A 288 13.23 1.08 30.39
N LEU A 289 12.86 -0.15 30.03
CA LEU A 289 13.71 -1.33 30.25
C LEU A 289 14.93 -1.39 29.33
N GLU A 290 14.88 -0.71 28.18
CA GLU A 290 16.02 -0.53 27.29
C GLU A 290 17.08 0.40 27.92
N VAL A 291 16.66 1.54 28.48
CA VAL A 291 17.60 2.55 29.02
C VAL A 291 18.02 2.28 30.47
N HIS A 292 17.13 1.72 31.29
CA HIS A 292 17.36 1.53 32.71
C HIS A 292 17.99 0.16 33.00
N THR A 293 19.32 0.07 32.94
CA THR A 293 20.06 -1.20 33.05
C THR A 293 20.27 -1.69 34.49
N ALA A 294 20.01 -0.86 35.49
CA ALA A 294 20.16 -1.21 36.90
C ALA A 294 19.21 -2.35 37.30
N GLN A 295 19.74 -3.34 38.02
CA GLN A 295 18.96 -4.48 38.52
C GLN A 295 18.33 -4.13 39.87
N ASP A 296 17.35 -3.23 39.85
CA ASP A 296 16.69 -2.70 41.04
C ASP A 296 15.18 -2.94 41.06
N ALA A 297 14.52 -2.45 42.12
CA ALA A 297 13.08 -2.57 42.27
C ALA A 297 12.27 -1.82 41.19
N ALA A 298 12.82 -0.76 40.60
CA ALA A 298 12.15 0.01 39.55
C ALA A 298 12.17 -0.75 38.22
N ARG A 299 13.28 -1.42 37.88
CA ARG A 299 13.33 -2.37 36.76
C ARG A 299 12.34 -3.52 36.90
N LEU A 300 12.21 -4.08 38.10
CA LEU A 300 11.22 -5.13 38.37
C LEU A 300 9.79 -4.63 38.14
N LYS A 301 9.46 -3.43 38.64
CA LYS A 301 8.16 -2.77 38.40
C LYS A 301 7.88 -2.58 36.91
N GLY A 302 8.84 -2.07 36.15
CA GLY A 302 8.73 -1.90 34.70
C GLY A 302 8.52 -3.23 33.97
N THR A 303 9.19 -4.30 34.42
CA THR A 303 9.06 -5.64 33.84
C THR A 303 7.68 -6.25 34.12
N MET A 304 7.19 -6.15 35.36
CA MET A 304 5.85 -6.61 35.74
C MET A 304 4.76 -5.83 35.00
N LEU A 305 4.92 -4.51 34.86
CA LEU A 305 3.98 -3.71 34.09
C LEU A 305 4.03 -4.10 32.61
N LEU A 306 5.21 -4.28 32.03
CA LEU A 306 5.37 -4.76 30.65
C LEU A 306 4.66 -6.10 30.44
N GLU A 307 4.78 -7.04 31.36
CA GLU A 307 4.08 -8.33 31.27
C GLU A 307 2.55 -8.17 31.32
N LYS A 308 2.04 -7.36 32.26
CA LYS A 308 0.60 -7.05 32.38
C LYS A 308 0.09 -6.39 31.10
N VAL A 309 0.72 -5.31 30.67
CA VAL A 309 0.28 -4.57 29.49
C VAL A 309 0.54 -5.38 28.23
N SER A 310 1.51 -6.28 28.13
CA SER A 310 1.68 -7.10 26.91
C SER A 310 0.60 -8.16 26.72
N LYS A 311 -0.07 -8.59 27.80
CA LYS A 311 -1.23 -9.50 27.73
C LYS A 311 -2.50 -8.77 27.29
N GLU A 312 -2.64 -7.50 27.68
CA GLU A 312 -3.82 -6.66 27.44
C GLU A 312 -3.66 -5.68 26.26
N ALA A 313 -2.42 -5.35 25.93
CA ALA A 313 -2.05 -4.58 24.76
C ALA A 313 -2.33 -5.47 23.56
N THR A 314 -3.31 -5.05 22.79
CA THR A 314 -3.18 -5.23 21.36
C THR A 314 -1.86 -4.58 20.95
N PRO A 315 -1.02 -5.25 20.14
CA PRO A 315 0.26 -4.68 19.72
C PRO A 315 0.05 -3.25 19.24
N VAL A 316 0.91 -2.31 19.66
CA VAL A 316 0.92 -0.93 19.13
C VAL A 316 1.16 -1.04 17.64
N VAL A 317 0.07 -1.03 16.95
CA VAL A 317 -0.07 -0.80 15.54
C VAL A 317 -0.72 0.57 15.54
N GLY A 318 -0.15 1.54 14.80
CA GLY A 318 -0.90 2.74 14.45
C GLY A 318 -2.29 2.34 13.95
N PRO A 319 -3.31 3.20 14.09
CA PRO A 319 -4.73 2.84 14.14
C PRO A 319 -5.06 1.53 13.39
N VAL A 320 -5.13 0.42 14.14
CA VAL A 320 -5.58 -0.88 13.60
C VAL A 320 -7.06 -0.71 13.27
N GLY A 321 -7.41 -0.91 12.01
CA GLY A 321 -8.79 -1.23 11.64
C GLY A 321 -9.26 -2.42 12.46
N ALA A 322 -10.20 -2.19 13.38
CA ALA A 322 -10.77 -3.23 14.23
C ALA A 322 -11.20 -4.46 13.40
N GLY A 323 -10.48 -5.59 13.55
CA GLY A 323 -10.88 -6.90 12.99
C GLY A 323 -9.85 -7.70 12.18
N LEU A 324 -8.61 -7.24 12.01
CA LEU A 324 -7.59 -7.96 11.24
C LEU A 324 -6.78 -8.94 12.09
N ALA A 325 -6.62 -10.18 11.61
CA ALA A 325 -5.82 -11.20 12.28
C ALA A 325 -4.31 -10.87 12.19
N LYS A 326 -3.52 -11.17 13.23
CA LYS A 326 -2.05 -10.96 13.21
C LYS A 326 -1.37 -11.66 12.03
N THR A 327 -1.87 -12.83 11.66
CA THR A 327 -1.33 -13.65 10.57
C THR A 327 -2.40 -13.98 9.55
N LEU A 328 -2.01 -14.06 8.29
CA LEU A 328 -2.82 -14.55 7.19
C LEU A 328 -2.12 -15.76 6.57
N THR A 329 -2.86 -16.86 6.37
CA THR A 329 -2.35 -18.03 5.65
C THR A 329 -3.09 -18.15 4.34
N LEU A 330 -2.36 -18.11 3.23
CA LEU A 330 -2.90 -18.42 1.90
C LEU A 330 -2.67 -19.90 1.60
N ASP A 331 -3.75 -20.61 1.28
CA ASP A 331 -3.68 -21.99 0.79
C ASP A 331 -3.41 -21.97 -0.72
N LEU A 332 -2.29 -22.57 -1.13
CA LEU A 332 -1.86 -22.67 -2.53
C LEU A 332 -2.24 -24.04 -3.13
N GLU A 333 -3.06 -24.82 -2.42
CA GLU A 333 -3.50 -26.18 -2.72
C GLU A 333 -2.38 -27.22 -2.55
N LYS A 334 -2.77 -28.50 -2.57
CA LYS A 334 -1.84 -29.66 -2.49
C LYS A 334 -0.89 -29.64 -1.28
N GLY A 335 -1.34 -29.06 -0.17
CA GLY A 335 -0.57 -28.99 1.08
C GLY A 335 0.50 -27.89 1.10
N VAL A 336 0.54 -27.01 0.09
CA VAL A 336 1.43 -25.85 0.06
C VAL A 336 0.68 -24.65 0.61
N SER A 337 1.29 -23.93 1.55
CA SER A 337 0.72 -22.70 2.10
C SER A 337 1.76 -21.60 2.19
N MET A 338 1.28 -20.37 2.29
CA MET A 338 2.10 -19.18 2.47
C MET A 338 1.62 -18.43 3.70
N LYS A 339 2.54 -18.17 4.63
CA LYS A 339 2.28 -17.40 5.84
C LYS A 339 2.65 -15.93 5.60
N LEU A 340 1.73 -15.04 5.92
CA LEU A 340 1.92 -13.60 5.94
C LEU A 340 1.65 -13.07 7.34
N ILE A 341 2.28 -11.95 7.68
CA ILE A 341 2.08 -11.25 8.93
C ILE A 341 1.57 -9.83 8.68
N LEU A 342 0.69 -9.37 9.57
CA LEU A 342 0.12 -8.03 9.53
C LEU A 342 1.20 -7.01 9.92
N ILE A 343 1.50 -6.13 8.98
CA ILE A 343 2.38 -4.99 9.14
C ILE A 343 1.50 -3.78 9.51
N PRO A 344 1.80 -3.10 10.63
CA PRO A 344 0.99 -1.98 11.11
C PRO A 344 1.06 -0.76 10.20
N SER A 345 -0.01 0.02 10.08
CA SER A 345 0.11 1.38 9.55
C SER A 345 1.02 2.21 10.46
N GLY A 346 1.68 3.21 9.90
CA GLY A 346 2.62 4.03 10.66
C GLY A 346 3.44 4.97 9.81
N LYS A 347 4.38 5.65 10.46
CA LYS A 347 5.32 6.57 9.83
C LYS A 347 6.74 6.12 10.09
N PHE A 348 7.63 6.36 9.14
CA PHE A 348 9.06 6.08 9.30
C PHE A 348 9.92 7.02 8.45
N LEU A 349 11.22 7.04 8.74
CA LEU A 349 12.21 7.71 7.89
C LEU A 349 12.70 6.72 6.83
N MET A 350 12.34 6.99 5.58
CA MET A 350 12.78 6.26 4.40
C MET A 350 14.08 6.87 3.86
N GLY A 351 15.02 6.02 3.46
CA GLY A 351 16.37 6.42 3.04
C GLY A 351 17.38 6.48 4.19
N SER A 352 18.62 6.83 3.87
CA SER A 352 19.75 6.88 4.82
C SER A 352 20.21 8.32 5.09
N PRO A 353 20.69 8.62 6.32
CA PRO A 353 21.33 9.90 6.62
C PRO A 353 22.67 10.01 5.88
N ASP A 354 23.11 11.24 5.60
CA ASP A 354 24.28 11.50 4.73
C ASP A 354 25.59 10.86 5.20
N ASP A 355 25.72 10.60 6.51
CA ASP A 355 26.88 10.03 7.17
C ASP A 355 26.78 8.52 7.43
N GLU A 356 25.71 7.84 6.99
CA GLU A 356 25.57 6.39 7.18
C GLU A 356 26.68 5.62 6.44
N LYS A 357 27.40 4.75 7.16
CA LYS A 357 28.47 3.93 6.60
C LYS A 357 27.94 3.04 5.47
N GLY A 358 28.50 3.21 4.28
CA GLY A 358 28.17 2.42 3.09
C GLY A 358 26.99 2.97 2.29
N ARG A 359 26.50 4.18 2.61
CA ARG A 359 25.43 4.88 1.89
C ARG A 359 25.70 5.03 0.39
N ASP A 360 24.66 4.78 -0.40
CA ASP A 360 24.55 5.20 -1.79
C ASP A 360 23.79 6.55 -1.89
N PRO A 361 24.25 7.54 -2.67
CA PRO A 361 23.58 8.83 -2.82
C PRO A 361 22.11 8.74 -3.28
N ARG A 362 21.73 7.65 -3.97
CA ARG A 362 20.36 7.41 -4.48
C ARG A 362 19.37 6.95 -3.41
N GLU A 363 19.85 6.79 -2.18
CA GLU A 363 19.04 6.54 -0.98
C GLU A 363 18.48 7.83 -0.37
N GLY A 364 18.85 8.99 -0.93
CA GLY A 364 18.48 10.30 -0.40
C GLY A 364 17.56 11.14 -1.32
N PRO A 365 17.05 12.27 -0.79
CA PRO A 365 17.15 12.69 0.61
C PRO A 365 16.34 11.79 1.54
N GLN A 366 16.79 11.64 2.79
CA GLN A 366 16.01 10.95 3.81
C GLN A 366 14.70 11.72 4.06
N ARG A 367 13.59 10.99 4.21
CA ARG A 367 12.25 11.58 4.20
C ARG A 367 11.28 10.82 5.08
N GLU A 368 10.33 11.53 5.69
CA GLU A 368 9.21 10.88 6.38
C GLU A 368 8.22 10.32 5.36
N VAL A 369 7.86 9.05 5.53
CA VAL A 369 6.84 8.36 4.74
C VAL A 369 5.78 7.79 5.69
N THR A 370 4.52 7.89 5.28
CA THR A 370 3.35 7.34 5.96
C THR A 370 2.85 6.14 5.19
N ILE A 371 2.78 4.99 5.85
CA ILE A 371 2.00 3.83 5.43
C ILE A 371 0.63 3.97 6.10
N SER A 372 -0.38 4.39 5.35
CA SER A 372 -1.66 4.84 5.91
C SER A 372 -2.57 3.68 6.35
N LYS A 373 -2.42 2.51 5.72
CA LYS A 373 -3.19 1.31 6.00
C LYS A 373 -2.27 0.16 6.39
N PRO A 374 -2.69 -0.71 7.34
CA PRO A 374 -1.97 -1.94 7.57
C PRO A 374 -2.04 -2.82 6.32
N PHE A 375 -1.08 -3.72 6.15
CA PHE A 375 -1.06 -4.67 5.05
C PHE A 375 -0.42 -5.96 5.53
N TYR A 376 -0.67 -7.08 4.86
CA TYR A 376 0.03 -8.32 5.16
C TYR A 376 1.26 -8.43 4.28
N MET A 377 2.39 -8.88 4.83
CA MET A 377 3.60 -9.20 4.07
C MET A 377 3.98 -10.65 4.28
N GLY A 378 4.45 -11.33 3.23
CA GLY A 378 5.03 -12.66 3.33
C GLY A 378 6.10 -12.69 4.40
N VAL A 379 6.00 -13.64 5.33
CA VAL A 379 6.99 -13.84 6.41
C VAL A 379 8.37 -14.14 5.84
N TYR A 380 8.38 -14.82 4.71
CA TYR A 380 9.54 -15.25 3.93
C TYR A 380 9.46 -14.72 2.50
N GLU A 381 10.57 -14.78 1.78
CA GLU A 381 10.57 -14.74 0.32
C GLU A 381 9.70 -15.88 -0.24
N VAL A 382 9.16 -15.72 -1.45
CA VAL A 382 8.38 -16.79 -2.09
C VAL A 382 9.28 -18.00 -2.31
N THR A 383 8.87 -19.17 -1.81
CA THR A 383 9.67 -20.38 -1.93
C THR A 383 9.53 -21.02 -3.31
N GLN A 384 10.50 -21.85 -3.69
CA GLN A 384 10.43 -22.62 -4.93
C GLN A 384 9.18 -23.51 -5.00
N GLU A 385 8.77 -24.11 -3.88
CA GLU A 385 7.57 -24.94 -3.79
C GLU A 385 6.28 -24.12 -4.00
N GLN A 386 6.20 -22.95 -3.36
CA GLN A 386 5.08 -22.01 -3.55
C GLN A 386 5.01 -21.51 -5.00
N TYR A 387 6.16 -21.16 -5.59
CA TYR A 387 6.24 -20.71 -6.97
C TYR A 387 5.75 -21.79 -7.95
N VAL A 388 6.18 -23.05 -7.78
CA VAL A 388 5.70 -24.17 -8.61
C VAL A 388 4.20 -24.41 -8.44
N ALA A 389 3.66 -24.29 -7.23
CA ALA A 389 2.23 -24.49 -6.98
C ALA A 389 1.36 -23.49 -7.76
N VAL A 390 1.83 -22.26 -7.96
CA VAL A 390 1.09 -21.18 -8.66
C VAL A 390 1.43 -21.11 -10.15
N MET A 391 2.70 -21.26 -10.51
CA MET A 391 3.21 -21.01 -11.87
C MET A 391 3.47 -22.28 -12.67
N GLY A 392 3.59 -23.43 -12.01
CA GLY A 392 3.77 -24.74 -12.65
C GLY A 392 5.21 -25.11 -13.03
N ALA A 393 6.17 -24.19 -12.90
CA ALA A 393 7.58 -24.44 -13.22
C ALA A 393 8.50 -23.71 -12.22
N ASN A 394 9.71 -24.25 -11.99
CA ASN A 394 10.69 -23.66 -11.09
C ASN A 394 11.86 -23.06 -11.89
N PRO A 395 12.01 -21.72 -11.97
CA PRO A 395 13.06 -21.06 -12.75
C PRO A 395 14.44 -21.03 -12.06
N SER A 396 14.49 -21.32 -10.75
CA SER A 396 15.68 -21.16 -9.91
C SER A 396 16.90 -21.91 -10.44
N GLU A 397 18.08 -21.32 -10.40
CA GLU A 397 19.35 -22.02 -10.56
C GLU A 397 19.65 -22.98 -9.41
N PHE A 398 19.46 -22.52 -8.16
CA PHE A 398 19.86 -23.24 -6.96
C PHE A 398 18.67 -24.01 -6.39
N LYS A 399 18.50 -25.26 -6.84
CA LYS A 399 17.41 -26.10 -6.37
C LYS A 399 17.65 -26.54 -4.93
N SER A 400 16.77 -26.13 -4.02
CA SER A 400 16.83 -26.53 -2.61
C SER A 400 15.44 -26.61 -1.98
N ARG A 401 15.29 -27.49 -0.99
CA ARG A 401 14.06 -27.59 -0.21
C ARG A 401 13.94 -26.37 0.70
N GLY A 402 12.79 -25.69 0.66
CA GLY A 402 12.59 -24.45 1.40
C GLY A 402 13.39 -23.25 0.87
N GLY A 403 14.08 -23.37 -0.27
CA GLY A 403 14.79 -22.26 -0.88
C GLY A 403 13.84 -21.18 -1.41
N ALA A 404 14.30 -19.92 -1.37
CA ALA A 404 13.67 -18.83 -2.11
C ALA A 404 13.71 -19.13 -3.62
N VAL A 405 12.67 -18.72 -4.34
CA VAL A 405 12.68 -18.76 -5.80
C VAL A 405 13.55 -17.62 -6.34
N GLU A 406 14.47 -17.93 -7.24
CA GLU A 406 15.30 -16.93 -7.92
C GLU A 406 15.31 -17.12 -9.44
N LYS A 407 16.06 -16.27 -10.17
CA LYS A 407 15.97 -16.11 -11.62
C LYS A 407 14.56 -15.72 -12.09
N VAL A 408 13.81 -15.00 -11.25
CA VAL A 408 12.44 -14.56 -11.55
C VAL A 408 12.48 -13.16 -12.17
N LEU A 409 11.80 -12.98 -13.30
CA LEU A 409 11.58 -11.66 -13.89
C LEU A 409 10.56 -10.87 -13.07
N TRP A 410 10.62 -9.54 -13.12
CA TRP A 410 9.61 -8.71 -12.44
C TRP A 410 8.19 -9.04 -12.94
N ASN A 411 8.02 -9.21 -14.26
CA ASN A 411 6.73 -9.61 -14.84
C ASN A 411 6.27 -11.00 -14.39
N ASP A 412 7.21 -11.93 -14.17
CA ASP A 412 6.89 -13.28 -13.66
C ASP A 412 6.41 -13.21 -12.20
N ALA A 413 7.01 -12.32 -11.39
CA ALA A 413 6.60 -12.09 -10.00
C ALA A 413 5.21 -11.42 -9.91
N VAL A 414 4.92 -10.46 -10.80
CA VAL A 414 3.59 -9.86 -10.94
C VAL A 414 2.55 -10.89 -11.40
N GLU A 415 2.90 -11.73 -12.37
CA GLU A 415 2.00 -12.80 -12.83
C GLU A 415 1.73 -13.83 -11.73
N PHE A 416 2.74 -14.20 -10.94
CA PHE A 416 2.55 -15.01 -9.73
C PHE A 416 1.51 -14.38 -8.80
N CYS A 417 1.64 -13.09 -8.50
CA CYS A 417 0.70 -12.36 -7.64
C CYS A 417 -0.73 -12.35 -8.22
N LYS A 418 -0.88 -12.15 -9.53
CA LYS A 418 -2.18 -12.18 -10.23
C LYS A 418 -2.84 -13.55 -10.14
N ARG A 419 -2.09 -14.63 -10.42
CA ARG A 419 -2.61 -16.00 -10.35
C ARG A 419 -2.97 -16.39 -8.93
N LEU A 420 -2.16 -15.99 -7.96
CA LEU A 420 -2.46 -16.25 -6.55
C LEU A 420 -3.71 -15.50 -6.12
N SER A 421 -3.87 -14.23 -6.49
CA SER A 421 -5.09 -13.45 -6.25
C SER A 421 -6.33 -14.11 -6.86
N ALA A 422 -6.23 -14.65 -8.08
CA ALA A 422 -7.33 -15.36 -8.71
C ALA A 422 -7.68 -16.66 -7.97
N LYS A 423 -6.69 -17.40 -7.47
CA LYS A 423 -6.88 -18.60 -6.65
C LYS A 423 -7.50 -18.28 -5.29
N THR A 424 -7.11 -17.16 -4.68
CA THR A 424 -7.62 -16.69 -3.38
C THR A 424 -8.84 -15.79 -3.51
N ALA A 425 -9.45 -15.65 -4.69
CA ALA A 425 -10.56 -14.72 -4.93
C ALA A 425 -11.75 -14.90 -3.98
N LYS A 426 -12.02 -16.15 -3.54
CA LYS A 426 -13.06 -16.45 -2.54
C LYS A 426 -12.81 -15.82 -1.17
N THR A 427 -11.58 -15.45 -0.87
CA THR A 427 -11.17 -14.77 0.36
C THR A 427 -11.13 -13.25 0.23
N GLY A 428 -11.38 -12.71 -0.97
CA GLY A 428 -11.33 -11.27 -1.24
C GLY A 428 -9.95 -10.64 -1.11
N LYS A 429 -8.88 -11.45 -1.12
CA LYS A 429 -7.51 -10.98 -0.92
C LYS A 429 -6.80 -10.69 -2.24
N THR A 430 -6.35 -9.45 -2.39
CA THR A 430 -5.49 -9.01 -3.50
C THR A 430 -4.03 -9.22 -3.13
N VAL A 431 -3.34 -10.08 -3.87
CA VAL A 431 -1.90 -10.31 -3.73
C VAL A 431 -1.14 -9.48 -4.76
N ARG A 432 -0.08 -8.82 -4.31
CA ARG A 432 0.78 -7.95 -5.12
C ARG A 432 2.23 -7.99 -4.64
N LEU A 433 3.13 -7.34 -5.37
CA LEU A 433 4.45 -6.99 -4.85
C LEU A 433 4.30 -5.84 -3.84
N PRO A 434 5.18 -5.77 -2.81
CA PRO A 434 5.24 -4.60 -1.95
C PRO A 434 5.62 -3.36 -2.75
N THR A 435 5.16 -2.19 -2.32
CA THR A 435 5.85 -0.95 -2.70
C THR A 435 7.23 -0.92 -2.06
N GLU A 436 8.14 -0.13 -2.60
CA GLU A 436 9.45 0.03 -2.00
C GLU A 436 9.37 0.60 -0.58
N ALA A 437 8.44 1.53 -0.35
CA ALA A 437 8.25 2.10 0.97
C ALA A 437 7.69 1.09 1.97
N GLU A 438 6.74 0.26 1.54
CA GLU A 438 6.24 -0.85 2.37
C GLU A 438 7.37 -1.83 2.71
N TRP A 439 8.23 -2.14 1.74
CA TRP A 439 9.37 -3.02 1.95
C TRP A 439 10.36 -2.42 2.97
N GLU A 440 10.75 -1.15 2.81
CA GLU A 440 11.71 -0.51 3.73
C GLU A 440 11.12 -0.36 5.13
N TYR A 441 9.86 0.04 5.22
CA TYR A 441 9.14 0.14 6.49
C TYR A 441 9.11 -1.20 7.22
N ALA A 442 8.76 -2.26 6.50
CA ALA A 442 8.70 -3.61 7.03
C ALA A 442 10.09 -4.16 7.39
N CYS A 443 11.12 -3.86 6.60
CA CYS A 443 12.52 -4.20 6.89
C CYS A 443 12.99 -3.54 8.19
N ARG A 444 12.78 -2.23 8.33
CA ARG A 444 13.19 -1.45 9.50
C ARG A 444 12.46 -1.86 10.77
N ALA A 445 11.20 -2.26 10.68
CA ALA A 445 10.39 -2.73 11.81
C ALA A 445 10.46 -1.79 13.04
N GLY A 446 10.39 -0.47 12.78
CA GLY A 446 10.44 0.58 13.81
C GLY A 446 11.83 1.15 14.11
N THR A 447 12.91 0.54 13.62
CA THR A 447 14.27 1.04 13.80
C THR A 447 14.61 2.17 12.81
N LYS A 448 15.60 2.99 13.17
CA LYS A 448 16.21 4.02 12.30
C LYS A 448 17.66 3.70 11.93
N THR A 449 18.13 2.54 12.37
CA THR A 449 19.50 2.07 12.21
C THR A 449 19.74 1.55 10.80
N ARG A 450 20.99 1.24 10.52
CA ARG A 450 21.50 0.75 9.25
C ARG A 450 20.91 -0.62 8.87
N PHE A 451 20.69 -1.47 9.87
CA PHE A 451 19.94 -2.72 9.77
C PHE A 451 18.81 -2.77 10.80
N SER A 452 17.87 -3.69 10.67
CA SER A 452 16.75 -3.86 11.61
C SER A 452 17.18 -4.29 13.02
N PHE A 453 18.44 -4.70 13.17
CA PHE A 453 19.02 -5.22 14.41
C PHE A 453 20.09 -4.28 15.00
N GLY A 454 20.34 -3.11 14.39
CA GLY A 454 21.32 -2.13 14.84
C GLY A 454 22.27 -1.67 13.74
N ASP A 455 23.41 -1.10 14.15
CA ASP A 455 24.41 -0.51 13.25
C ASP A 455 25.69 -1.32 13.11
N ASP A 456 25.83 -2.48 13.75
CA ASP A 456 27.06 -3.28 13.70
C ASP A 456 27.03 -4.31 12.54
N ASP A 457 28.03 -4.25 11.64
CA ASP A 457 28.18 -5.23 10.56
C ASP A 457 28.43 -6.64 11.10
N ALA A 458 29.06 -6.75 12.28
CA ALA A 458 29.43 -8.05 12.87
C ALA A 458 28.22 -8.92 13.20
N ASP A 459 27.04 -8.34 13.35
CA ASP A 459 25.82 -9.09 13.62
C ASP A 459 25.10 -9.58 12.35
N LEU A 460 25.46 -9.08 11.15
CA LEU A 460 24.73 -9.36 9.92
C LEU A 460 24.63 -10.86 9.59
N HIS A 461 25.67 -11.65 9.86
CA HIS A 461 25.67 -13.12 9.65
C HIS A 461 24.59 -13.86 10.45
N LYS A 462 24.02 -13.23 11.49
CA LYS A 462 22.91 -13.79 12.29
C LYS A 462 21.53 -13.49 11.69
N TYR A 463 21.46 -12.54 10.76
CA TYR A 463 20.21 -11.96 10.24
C TYR A 463 20.07 -12.07 8.71
N GLY A 464 21.12 -12.45 7.99
CA GLY A 464 21.04 -12.65 6.54
C GLY A 464 22.23 -13.40 5.96
N ASN A 465 22.02 -13.83 4.71
CA ASN A 465 23.01 -14.49 3.86
C ASN A 465 23.56 -13.51 2.83
N TYR A 466 24.87 -13.35 2.74
CA TYR A 466 25.53 -12.37 1.88
C TYR A 466 26.93 -12.83 1.50
N ALA A 467 27.67 -12.04 0.72
CA ALA A 467 29.04 -12.40 0.37
C ALA A 467 29.92 -12.42 1.63
N ASP A 468 30.15 -13.61 2.16
CA ASP A 468 31.08 -13.90 3.23
C ASP A 468 32.29 -14.70 2.71
N ARG A 469 33.11 -15.21 3.61
CA ARG A 469 34.27 -16.06 3.27
C ARG A 469 33.92 -17.35 2.54
N THR A 470 32.68 -17.84 2.65
CA THR A 470 32.19 -19.08 2.03
C THR A 470 31.67 -18.86 0.61
N CYS A 471 31.27 -17.63 0.26
CA CYS A 471 30.78 -17.28 -1.07
C CYS A 471 31.84 -17.57 -2.16
N SER A 472 31.54 -18.51 -3.06
CA SER A 472 32.48 -18.94 -4.13
C SER A 472 32.17 -18.35 -5.51
N ASP A 473 31.11 -17.55 -5.63
CA ASP A 473 30.68 -16.92 -6.89
C ASP A 473 31.79 -16.02 -7.46
N PRO A 474 32.20 -16.15 -8.73
CA PRO A 474 33.23 -15.28 -9.31
C PRO A 474 32.77 -13.83 -9.55
N HIS A 475 31.48 -13.54 -9.40
CA HIS A 475 30.88 -12.22 -9.58
C HIS A 475 30.43 -11.59 -8.26
N GLN A 476 31.00 -12.05 -7.14
CA GLN A 476 30.61 -11.60 -5.82
C GLN A 476 30.99 -10.14 -5.54
N GLY A 477 30.24 -9.50 -4.65
CA GLY A 477 30.63 -8.25 -4.03
C GLY A 477 31.78 -8.41 -3.03
N LYS A 478 32.16 -7.31 -2.38
CA LYS A 478 33.17 -7.33 -1.31
C LYS A 478 32.72 -8.28 -0.19
N LYS A 479 33.55 -9.29 0.11
CA LYS A 479 33.29 -10.27 1.15
C LYS A 479 33.51 -9.75 2.55
N ASP A 480 32.67 -10.19 3.49
CA ASP A 480 33.04 -10.27 4.89
C ASP A 480 33.94 -11.50 5.11
N MET A 481 35.18 -11.27 5.54
CA MET A 481 36.15 -12.34 5.77
C MET A 481 36.18 -12.80 7.24
N ASP A 482 35.57 -12.02 8.13
CA ASP A 482 35.64 -12.22 9.58
C ASP A 482 34.50 -13.13 10.07
N HIS A 483 33.34 -13.07 9.40
CA HIS A 483 32.17 -13.87 9.74
C HIS A 483 31.83 -14.93 8.69
N SER A 484 30.91 -15.81 9.06
CA SER A 484 30.31 -16.73 8.13
C SER A 484 28.84 -16.98 8.43
N ASP A 485 28.00 -16.92 7.40
CA ASP A 485 26.59 -17.29 7.46
C ASP A 485 26.36 -18.78 7.20
N GLY A 486 27.38 -19.49 6.67
CA GLY A 486 27.37 -20.92 6.43
C GLY A 486 26.82 -21.35 5.08
N HIS A 487 26.57 -20.41 4.16
CA HIS A 487 25.93 -20.67 2.88
C HIS A 487 26.74 -20.10 1.70
N ASP A 488 27.17 -20.97 0.78
CA ASP A 488 27.91 -20.55 -0.42
C ASP A 488 27.02 -19.92 -1.51
N ARG A 489 25.69 -20.06 -1.37
CA ARG A 489 24.59 -19.71 -2.29
C ARG A 489 23.33 -19.37 -1.47
N THR A 490 22.17 -19.20 -2.11
CA THR A 490 20.88 -19.00 -1.40
C THR A 490 20.65 -20.05 -0.30
N ALA A 491 20.22 -19.59 0.88
CA ALA A 491 19.83 -20.40 2.01
C ALA A 491 18.32 -20.76 1.94
N PRO A 492 17.87 -21.81 2.64
CA PRO A 492 16.45 -21.98 2.93
C PRO A 492 15.87 -20.74 3.60
N VAL A 493 14.65 -20.34 3.23
CA VAL A 493 14.01 -19.18 3.86
C VAL A 493 13.82 -19.40 5.36
N GLY A 494 13.97 -18.35 6.15
CA GLY A 494 13.85 -18.40 7.59
C GLY A 494 15.06 -19.00 8.32
N SER A 495 16.21 -19.11 7.64
CA SER A 495 17.44 -19.64 8.26
C SER A 495 18.06 -18.70 9.28
N PHE A 496 17.77 -17.40 9.17
CA PHE A 496 18.34 -16.34 10.01
C PHE A 496 17.33 -15.79 11.01
N LYS A 497 17.78 -14.91 11.92
CA LYS A 497 16.88 -14.27 12.89
C LYS A 497 15.92 -13.31 12.18
N PRO A 498 14.64 -13.26 12.61
CA PRO A 498 13.70 -12.28 12.09
C PRO A 498 13.92 -10.89 12.69
N ASN A 499 13.35 -9.88 12.05
CA ASN A 499 13.22 -8.53 12.62
C ASN A 499 12.05 -8.43 13.62
N ALA A 500 11.80 -7.24 14.17
CA ALA A 500 10.76 -7.01 15.18
C ALA A 500 9.32 -7.22 14.66
N PHE A 501 9.12 -7.25 13.33
CA PHE A 501 7.85 -7.62 12.70
C PHE A 501 7.79 -9.10 12.30
N GLU A 502 8.68 -9.94 12.85
CA GLU A 502 8.75 -11.38 12.56
C GLU A 502 8.98 -11.70 11.07
N LEU A 503 9.58 -10.77 10.32
CA LEU A 503 9.99 -10.99 8.92
C LEU A 503 11.42 -11.50 8.87
N TYR A 504 11.64 -12.51 8.06
CA TYR A 504 12.92 -13.17 7.88
C TYR A 504 13.59 -12.73 6.58
N ASP A 505 14.92 -12.88 6.56
CA ASP A 505 15.76 -12.72 5.38
C ASP A 505 15.73 -11.30 4.77
N MET A 506 15.27 -10.30 5.53
CA MET A 506 15.17 -8.89 5.07
C MET A 506 16.55 -8.23 4.81
N HIS A 507 17.64 -8.93 5.10
CA HIS A 507 19.03 -8.45 5.03
C HIS A 507 19.96 -9.42 4.28
N GLY A 508 19.47 -10.07 3.22
CA GLY A 508 20.29 -10.91 2.36
C GLY A 508 19.48 -11.96 1.61
N ASN A 509 20.09 -13.12 1.36
CA ASN A 509 19.55 -14.28 0.67
C ASN A 509 19.25 -14.01 -0.82
N VAL A 510 18.12 -13.39 -1.17
CA VAL A 510 17.85 -12.89 -2.52
C VAL A 510 17.36 -11.45 -2.51
N TRP A 511 17.74 -10.69 -3.53
CA TRP A 511 17.13 -9.40 -3.82
C TRP A 511 15.65 -9.58 -4.07
N GLU A 512 14.86 -8.65 -3.58
CA GLU A 512 13.41 -8.75 -3.68
C GLU A 512 12.83 -7.67 -4.59
N TRP A 513 12.08 -8.09 -5.61
CA TRP A 513 11.33 -7.18 -6.46
C TRP A 513 10.27 -6.38 -5.68
N CYS A 514 10.29 -5.06 -5.82
CA CYS A 514 9.19 -4.18 -5.45
C CYS A 514 8.38 -3.78 -6.69
N ASN A 515 7.16 -3.27 -6.48
CA ASN A 515 6.30 -2.80 -7.57
C ASN A 515 6.89 -1.56 -8.28
N ASP A 516 7.60 -0.71 -7.54
CA ASP A 516 8.07 0.60 -7.92
C ASP A 516 9.07 0.58 -9.09
N ARG A 517 9.05 1.65 -9.87
CA ARG A 517 10.14 1.96 -10.81
C ARG A 517 11.28 2.62 -10.06
N PHE A 518 12.51 2.31 -10.48
CA PHE A 518 13.70 2.87 -9.86
C PHE A 518 14.01 4.28 -10.41
N VAL A 519 14.33 5.20 -9.51
CA VAL A 519 14.87 6.54 -9.80
C VAL A 519 16.01 6.86 -8.84
N ASP A 520 16.92 7.73 -9.29
CA ASP A 520 18.17 8.06 -8.62
C ASP A 520 18.02 9.02 -7.42
N SER A 521 16.80 9.44 -7.06
CA SER A 521 16.58 10.29 -5.90
C SER A 521 15.13 10.23 -5.41
N TYR A 522 14.94 10.44 -4.11
CA TYR A 522 13.64 10.61 -3.49
C TYR A 522 13.12 12.05 -3.42
N ALA A 523 13.82 13.04 -4.00
CA ALA A 523 13.56 14.47 -3.76
C ALA A 523 12.10 14.91 -4.05
N ASN A 524 11.40 14.23 -4.97
CA ASN A 524 10.03 14.55 -5.37
C ASN A 524 9.04 13.40 -5.13
N ALA A 525 9.41 12.41 -4.31
CA ALA A 525 8.57 11.26 -4.07
C ALA A 525 7.39 11.60 -3.14
N GLU A 526 6.26 10.90 -3.29
CA GLU A 526 5.05 11.06 -2.47
C GLU A 526 5.26 10.57 -1.03
N THR A 527 4.71 11.27 -0.04
CA THR A 527 4.97 11.01 1.39
C THR A 527 3.94 10.10 2.06
N VAL A 528 2.83 9.80 1.40
CA VAL A 528 1.76 8.92 1.92
C VAL A 528 1.54 7.82 0.88
N ASP A 529 1.72 6.57 1.30
CA ASP A 529 1.62 5.37 0.46
C ASP A 529 2.28 5.48 -0.93
N PRO A 530 3.56 5.91 -1.02
CA PRO A 530 4.22 6.06 -2.31
C PRO A 530 4.26 4.73 -3.07
N THR A 531 3.94 4.82 -4.35
CA THR A 531 3.95 3.68 -5.30
C THR A 531 5.06 3.78 -6.34
N GLY A 532 5.95 4.77 -6.16
CA GLY A 532 7.05 5.08 -7.05
C GLY A 532 6.61 5.96 -8.23
N PRO A 533 7.55 6.33 -9.11
CA PRO A 533 7.25 7.17 -10.27
C PRO A 533 6.57 6.38 -11.41
N ASP A 534 5.77 7.08 -12.21
CA ASP A 534 5.03 6.49 -13.34
C ASP A 534 5.94 5.96 -14.47
N SER A 535 7.16 6.51 -14.59
CA SER A 535 8.11 6.20 -15.66
C SER A 535 9.50 5.82 -15.11
N GLY A 536 10.27 5.07 -15.91
CA GLY A 536 11.57 4.51 -15.52
C GLY A 536 11.84 3.15 -16.17
N ASN A 537 13.08 2.90 -16.57
CA ASN A 537 13.48 1.70 -17.33
C ASN A 537 13.83 0.49 -16.44
N SER A 538 13.88 0.70 -15.12
CA SER A 538 14.26 -0.33 -14.15
C SER A 538 13.23 -0.42 -13.03
N ARG A 539 13.19 -1.57 -12.37
CA ARG A 539 12.37 -1.85 -11.20
C ARG A 539 13.24 -1.92 -9.97
N VAL A 540 12.67 -1.55 -8.84
CA VAL A 540 13.37 -1.53 -7.56
C VAL A 540 13.63 -2.96 -7.06
N LEU A 541 14.84 -3.17 -6.54
CA LEU A 541 15.26 -4.31 -5.74
C LEU A 541 15.70 -3.83 -4.36
N ARG A 542 15.34 -4.60 -3.33
CA ARG A 542 15.73 -4.36 -1.93
C ARG A 542 16.25 -5.63 -1.26
N GLY A 543 16.95 -5.50 -0.13
CA GLY A 543 17.33 -6.63 0.74
C GLY A 543 18.79 -7.09 0.68
N GLY A 544 19.43 -7.01 -0.49
CA GLY A 544 20.72 -7.68 -0.70
C GLY A 544 20.54 -9.11 -1.23
N SER A 545 21.63 -9.82 -1.47
CA SER A 545 21.62 -11.23 -1.88
C SER A 545 22.86 -11.98 -1.37
N TRP A 546 22.82 -13.30 -1.42
CA TRP A 546 23.89 -14.21 -0.98
C TRP A 546 25.29 -13.93 -1.55
N ASN A 547 25.40 -13.23 -2.68
CA ASN A 547 26.69 -12.91 -3.33
C ASN A 547 27.03 -11.41 -3.32
N ILE A 548 26.28 -10.56 -2.61
CA ILE A 548 26.56 -9.12 -2.57
C ILE A 548 27.26 -8.70 -1.28
N SER A 549 27.91 -7.53 -1.30
CA SER A 549 28.60 -7.02 -0.11
C SER A 549 27.63 -6.71 1.05
N PRO A 550 28.08 -6.81 2.32
CA PRO A 550 27.29 -6.46 3.50
C PRO A 550 26.60 -5.08 3.43
N ALA A 551 27.27 -4.10 2.83
CA ALA A 551 26.75 -2.74 2.68
C ALA A 551 25.49 -2.66 1.80
N SER A 552 25.25 -3.65 0.94
CA SER A 552 24.05 -3.71 0.10
C SER A 552 22.88 -4.40 0.79
N CYS A 553 23.10 -4.99 1.97
CA CYS A 553 22.06 -5.60 2.80
C CYS A 553 21.43 -4.62 3.80
N ARG A 554 21.82 -3.34 3.80
CA ARG A 554 21.28 -2.30 4.70
C ARG A 554 19.81 -2.06 4.43
N SER A 555 19.06 -1.68 5.47
CA SER A 555 17.63 -1.35 5.35
C SER A 555 17.37 -0.31 4.27
N ALA A 556 18.23 0.71 4.15
CA ALA A 556 18.06 1.79 3.17
C ALA A 556 18.54 1.43 1.75
N TYR A 557 19.38 0.40 1.56
CA TYR A 557 20.07 0.21 0.29
C TYR A 557 19.11 -0.22 -0.83
N ARG A 558 19.20 0.47 -1.96
CA ARG A 558 18.30 0.29 -3.10
C ARG A 558 19.10 -0.07 -4.32
N HIS A 559 18.55 -0.94 -5.15
CA HIS A 559 19.09 -1.20 -6.48
C HIS A 559 18.01 -1.15 -7.55
N GLY A 560 18.41 -0.82 -8.77
CA GLY A 560 17.53 -0.78 -9.93
C GLY A 560 18.07 -1.68 -11.02
N ILE A 561 17.27 -2.61 -11.51
CA ILE A 561 17.63 -3.43 -12.67
C ILE A 561 16.45 -3.52 -13.65
N ALA A 562 16.74 -3.73 -14.93
CA ALA A 562 15.72 -3.88 -15.96
C ALA A 562 14.80 -5.09 -15.65
N PRO A 563 13.48 -4.96 -15.87
CA PRO A 563 12.48 -5.95 -15.45
C PRO A 563 12.58 -7.30 -16.18
N ASP A 564 13.33 -7.37 -17.29
CA ASP A 564 13.59 -8.53 -18.13
C ASP A 564 14.92 -9.24 -17.80
N ARG A 565 15.64 -8.81 -16.76
CA ARG A 565 16.87 -9.45 -16.29
C ARG A 565 16.57 -10.57 -15.30
N ARG A 566 17.14 -11.75 -15.56
CA ARG A 566 17.20 -12.87 -14.60
C ARG A 566 18.58 -12.89 -13.93
N ALA A 567 18.61 -13.02 -12.62
CA ALA A 567 19.83 -13.24 -11.85
C ALA A 567 19.58 -14.25 -10.73
N SER A 568 20.60 -15.03 -10.39
CA SER A 568 20.54 -16.10 -9.38
C SER A 568 20.52 -15.60 -7.93
N GLY A 569 20.53 -14.29 -7.74
CA GLY A 569 20.29 -13.63 -6.46
C GLY A 569 19.05 -12.76 -6.47
N VAL A 570 18.11 -12.92 -7.42
CA VAL A 570 16.90 -12.08 -7.53
C VAL A 570 15.64 -12.94 -7.46
N GLY A 571 14.86 -12.72 -6.40
CA GLY A 571 13.55 -13.29 -6.13
C GLY A 571 12.53 -12.19 -5.76
N PHE A 572 11.59 -12.52 -4.88
CA PHE A 572 10.58 -11.58 -4.41
C PHE A 572 9.83 -12.11 -3.18
N ARG A 573 9.19 -11.21 -2.44
CA ARG A 573 8.10 -11.53 -1.51
C ARG A 573 6.82 -10.84 -1.93
N VAL A 574 5.70 -11.26 -1.33
CA VAL A 574 4.38 -10.71 -1.64
C VAL A 574 3.81 -9.87 -0.50
N SER A 575 2.89 -9.00 -0.86
CA SER A 575 2.04 -8.25 0.05
C SER A 575 0.57 -8.45 -0.30
N VAL A 576 -0.29 -8.32 0.71
CA VAL A 576 -1.74 -8.43 0.57
C VAL A 576 -2.38 -7.26 1.29
N ASP A 577 -3.24 -6.55 0.58
CA ASP A 577 -3.98 -5.44 1.18
C ASP A 577 -4.87 -5.96 2.32
N SER A 578 -4.94 -5.23 3.42
CA SER A 578 -5.68 -5.70 4.59
C SER A 578 -7.20 -5.70 4.40
N GLU A 579 -7.71 -4.81 3.53
CA GLU A 579 -9.14 -4.54 3.29
C GLU A 579 -9.66 -5.08 1.96
#